data_AF-A0A7V7BGZ1-F1
#
_entry.id   AF-A0A7V7BGZ1-F1
#
_cell.length_a   1.000
_cell.length_b   1.000
_cell.length_c   1.000
_cell.angle_alpha   90.00
_cell.angle_beta   90.00
_cell.angle_gamma   90.00
#
_symmetry.space_group_name_H-M   'P 1'
#
loop_
_entity.id
_entity.type
_entity.pdbx_description
1 polymer ?
#
loop_
_entity_poly.entity_id
_entity_poly.type
_entity_poly.pdbx_seq_one_letter_code
_entity_poly.pdbx_strand_id
1 'polypeptide(L)' 'MDGLNVFRIAYILSLVFNGWWLVVTWLAGWWSLAVVNPVLQQKGMIREAEVAFFGGWFWIGFGLLSCGLSYIFVRYF' A
#
# COMPACT_ATOMS: atom_id res chain seq x y z
N MET A 1 -6.75 -21.97 -25.41
CA MET A 1 -6.53 -21.95 -23.95
C MET A 1 -7.88 -22.05 -23.29
N ASP A 2 -8.13 -23.10 -22.51
CA ASP A 2 -9.43 -23.28 -21.86
C ASP A 2 -9.72 -22.13 -20.89
N GLY A 3 -10.97 -21.65 -20.82
CA GLY A 3 -11.36 -20.52 -19.98
C GLY A 3 -10.99 -20.69 -18.50
N LEU A 4 -10.85 -21.93 -18.03
CA LEU A 4 -10.39 -22.28 -16.69
C LEU A 4 -8.94 -21.87 -16.42
N ASN A 5 -8.06 -21.97 -17.43
CA ASN A 5 -6.66 -21.57 -17.33
C ASN A 5 -6.51 -20.04 -17.27
N VAL A 6 -7.36 -19.31 -18.00
CA VAL A 6 -7.38 -17.84 -17.99
C VAL A 6 -7.79 -17.33 -16.60
N PHE A 7 -8.82 -17.91 -15.99
CA PHE A 7 -9.28 -17.53 -14.65
C PHE A 7 -8.22 -17.79 -13.57
N ARG A 8 -7.55 -18.96 -13.63
CA ARG A 8 -6.47 -19.31 -12.68
C ARG A 8 -5.28 -18.36 -12.78
N ILE A 9 -4.87 -17.98 -13.98
CA ILE A 9 -3.75 -17.03 -14.19
C ILE A 9 -4.13 -15.64 -13.64
N ALA A 10 -5.34 -15.16 -13.92
CA ALA A 10 -5.83 -13.87 -13.39
C ALA A 10 -5.85 -13.84 -11.87
N TYR A 11 -6.29 -14.93 -11.23
CA TYR A 11 -6.27 -15.07 -9.77
C TYR A 11 -4.85 -15.01 -9.19
N ILE A 12 -3.90 -15.76 -9.77
CA ILE A 12 -2.50 -15.76 -9.31
C ILE A 12 -1.87 -14.37 -9.49
N LEU A 13 -2.10 -13.72 -10.63
CA LEU A 13 -1.59 -12.36 -10.87
C LEU A 13 -2.17 -11.35 -9.87
N SER A 14 -3.46 -11.48 -9.52
CA SER A 14 -4.09 -10.66 -8.48
C SER A 14 -3.43 -10.85 -7.12
N LEU A 15 -3.15 -12.10 -6.71
CA LEU A 15 -2.47 -12.38 -5.44
C LEU A 15 -1.06 -11.78 -5.39
N VAL A 16 -0.29 -11.95 -6.45
CA VAL A 16 1.08 -11.41 -6.55
C VAL A 16 1.06 -9.89 -6.51
N PHE A 17 0.16 -9.25 -7.25
CA PHE A 17 0.02 -7.80 -7.26
C PHE A 17 -0.38 -7.25 -5.88
N ASN A 18 -1.32 -7.89 -5.18
CA ASN A 18 -1.72 -7.49 -3.83
C ASN A 18 -0.56 -7.59 -2.83
N GLY A 19 0.20 -8.68 -2.87
CA GLY A 19 1.36 -8.86 -2.00
C GLY A 19 2.43 -7.81 -2.26
N TRP A 20 2.77 -7.58 -3.53
CA TRP A 20 3.72 -6.54 -3.92
C TRP A 20 3.24 -5.14 -3.50
N TRP A 21 1.99 -4.82 -3.77
CA TRP A 21 1.39 -3.53 -3.45
C TRP A 21 1.36 -3.25 -1.95
N LEU A 22 1.02 -4.25 -1.13
CA LEU A 22 1.06 -4.13 0.32
C LEU A 22 2.47 -3.82 0.82
N VAL A 23 3.48 -4.51 0.28
CA VAL A 23 4.89 -4.27 0.64
C VAL A 23 5.31 -2.85 0.27
N VAL A 24 4.98 -2.38 -0.94
CA VAL A 24 5.34 -1.03 -1.40
C VAL A 24 4.69 0.05 -0.54
N THR A 25 3.39 -0.07 -0.26
CA THR A 25 2.66 0.92 0.54
C THR A 25 3.12 0.95 1.99
N TRP A 26 3.45 -0.20 2.58
CA TRP A 26 4.08 -0.27 3.89
C TRP A 26 5.48 0.37 3.92
N LEU A 27 6.33 0.07 2.94
CA LEU A 27 7.66 0.68 2.86
C LEU A 27 7.57 2.20 2.70
N ALA A 28 6.69 2.68 1.83
CA ALA A 28 6.47 4.12 1.63
C ALA A 28 5.93 4.79 2.90
N GLY A 29 4.95 4.16 3.55
CA GLY A 29 4.38 4.64 4.80
C GLY A 29 5.41 4.70 5.94
N TRP A 30 6.13 3.60 6.15
CA TRP A 30 7.17 3.52 7.17
C TRP A 30 8.32 4.49 6.92
N TRP A 31 8.76 4.62 5.66
CA TRP A 31 9.78 5.60 5.27
C TRP A 31 9.34 7.03 5.60
N SER A 32 8.09 7.37 5.28
CA SER A 32 7.54 8.69 5.56
C SER A 32 7.50 9.00 7.07
N LEU A 33 7.12 8.01 7.89
CA LEU A 33 7.02 8.15 9.35
C LEU A 33 8.38 8.12 10.07
N ALA A 34 9.25 7.19 9.71
CA ALA A 34 10.48 6.91 10.44
C ALA A 34 11.68 7.74 9.94
N VAL A 35 11.65 8.20 8.69
CA VAL A 35 12.78 8.90 8.07
C VAL A 35 12.40 10.32 7.69
N VAL A 36 11.36 10.51 6.87
CA VAL A 36 11.04 11.84 6.32
C VAL A 36 10.53 12.78 7.41
N ASN A 37 9.56 12.36 8.22
CA ASN A 37 9.00 13.20 9.29
C ASN A 37 10.08 13.66 10.31
N PRO A 38 10.91 12.79 10.90
CA PRO A 38 11.95 13.22 11.84
C PRO A 38 12.99 14.15 11.20
N VAL A 39 13.40 13.88 9.96
CA VAL A 39 14.36 14.73 9.25
C VAL A 39 13.80 16.13 8.98
N LEU A 40 12.52 16.24 8.66
CA LEU A 40 11.85 17.54 8.47
C LEU A 40 11.68 18.29 9.78
N GLN A 41 11.34 17.59 10.88
CA GLN A 41 11.29 18.18 12.22
C GLN A 41 12.65 18.74 12.64
N GLN A 42 13.74 17.99 12.41
CA GLN A 42 15.11 18.45 12.70
C GLN A 42 15.50 19.69 11.91
N LYS A 43 14.93 19.89 10.70
CA LYS A 43 15.15 21.08 9.86
C LYS A 43 14.23 22.25 10.20
N GLY A 44 13.36 22.13 11.20
CA GLY A 44 12.38 23.17 11.55
C GLY A 44 11.19 23.28 10.58
N MET A 45 11.03 22.32 9.67
CA MET A 45 9.95 22.28 8.68
C MET A 45 8.71 21.56 9.26
N ILE A 46 8.04 22.21 10.23
CA ILE A 46 6.98 21.58 11.03
C ILE A 46 5.77 21.17 10.16
N ARG A 47 5.36 22.03 9.21
CA ARG A 47 4.18 21.79 8.39
C ARG A 47 4.40 20.61 7.43
N GLU A 48 5.57 20.53 6.82
CA GLU A 48 5.95 19.45 5.92
C GLU A 48 6.14 18.14 6.69
N ALA A 49 6.64 18.21 7.93
CA ALA A 49 6.73 17.06 8.80
C ALA A 49 5.34 16.49 9.14
N GLU A 50 4.35 17.35 9.46
CA GLU A 50 2.97 16.91 9.67
C GLU A 50 2.39 16.24 8.42
N VAL A 51 2.61 16.83 7.24
CA VAL A 51 2.19 16.21 5.97
C VAL A 51 2.86 14.85 5.76
N ALA A 52 4.14 14.71 6.08
CA ALA A 52 4.84 13.43 6.01
C ALA A 52 4.30 12.41 7.05
N PHE A 53 3.87 12.88 8.23
CA PHE A 53 3.25 12.02 9.24
C PHE A 53 1.90 11.49 8.76
N PHE A 54 1.01 12.39 8.35
CA PHE A 54 -0.31 12.01 7.83
C PHE A 54 -0.20 11.21 6.52
N GLY A 55 0.71 11.60 5.63
CA GLY A 55 1.00 10.88 4.38
C GLY A 55 1.52 9.46 4.65
N GLY A 56 2.37 9.28 5.65
CA GLY A 56 2.85 7.97 6.05
C GLY A 56 1.73 7.04 6.52
N TRP A 57 0.88 7.53 7.42
CA TRP A 57 -0.31 6.80 7.87
C TRP A 57 -1.32 6.54 6.75
N PHE A 58 -1.48 7.49 5.83
CA PHE A 58 -2.33 7.33 4.65
C PHE A 58 -1.85 6.16 3.79
N TRP A 59 -0.56 6.05 3.50
CA TRP A 59 -0.02 4.94 2.69
C TRP A 59 -0.22 3.58 3.37
N ILE A 60 0.00 3.50 4.70
CA ILE A 60 -0.24 2.27 5.46
C ILE A 60 -1.73 1.88 5.42
N GLY A 61 -2.62 2.84 5.68
CA GLY A 61 -4.06 2.62 5.65
C GLY A 61 -4.55 2.23 4.26
N PHE A 62 -4.08 2.91 3.23
CA PHE A 62 -4.44 2.65 1.82
C PHE A 62 -3.97 1.25 1.38
N GLY A 63 -2.77 0.84 1.77
CA GLY A 63 -2.26 -0.52 1.56
C GLY A 63 -3.20 -1.58 2.13
N LEU A 64 -3.55 -1.47 3.43
CA LEU A 64 -4.46 -2.40 4.09
C LEU A 64 -5.86 -2.42 3.45
N LEU A 65 -6.40 -1.25 3.14
CA LEU A 65 -7.74 -1.09 2.58
C LEU A 65 -7.81 -1.69 1.17
N SER A 66 -6.77 -1.50 0.36
CA SER A 66 -6.67 -2.08 -0.98
C SER A 66 -6.59 -3.61 -0.97
N CYS A 67 -5.87 -4.21 -0.02
CA CYS A 67 -5.87 -5.67 0.15
C CYS A 67 -7.25 -6.20 0.56
N GLY A 68 -7.94 -5.51 1.48
CA GLY A 68 -9.30 -5.85 1.88
C GLY A 68 -10.28 -5.80 0.70
N LEU A 69 -10.25 -4.71 -0.07
CA LEU A 69 -11.09 -4.54 -1.27
C LEU A 69 -10.78 -5.59 -2.34
N SER A 70 -9.51 -5.92 -2.55
CA SER A 70 -9.15 -6.94 -3.54
C SER A 70 -9.60 -8.34 -3.13
N TYR A 71 -9.50 -8.69 -1.85
CA TYR A 71 -10.03 -9.94 -1.33
C TYR A 71 -11.55 -10.05 -1.54
N ILE A 72 -12.29 -8.96 -1.26
CA ILE A 72 -13.73 -8.89 -1.51
C ILE A 72 -14.00 -9.05 -3.01
N PHE A 73 -13.30 -8.30 -3.86
CA PHE A 73 -13.50 -8.36 -5.30
C PHE A 73 -13.31 -9.77 -5.86
N VAL A 74 -12.19 -10.42 -5.53
CA VAL A 74 -11.86 -11.78 -5.99
C VAL A 74 -12.82 -12.85 -5.44
N ARG A 75 -13.43 -12.61 -4.26
CA ARG A 75 -14.35 -13.56 -3.65
C ARG A 75 -15.76 -13.50 -4.25
N TYR A 76 -16.19 -12.33 -4.72
CA TYR A 76 -17.60 -12.08 -5.09
C TYR A 76 -17.83 -11.81 -6.58
N PHE A 77 -16.77 -11.53 -7.36
CA PHE A 77 -16.84 -11.23 -8.79
C PHE A 77 -15.84 -12.08 -9.58
#